data_AF-A0A1I3QNL0-F1
#
_entry.id   AF-A0A1I3QNL0-F1
#
_cell.length_a   1.000
_cell.length_b   1.000
_cell.length_c   1.000
_cell.angle_alpha   90.00
_cell.angle_beta   90.00
_cell.angle_gamma   90.00
#
_symmetry.space_group_name_H-M   'P 1'
#
loop_
_entity.id
_entity.type
_entity.pdbx_description
1 polymer ?
#
loop_
_entity_poly.entity_id
_entity_poly.type
_entity_poly.pdbx_seq_one_letter_code
_entity_poly.pdbx_strand_id
1 'polypeptide(L)'
;MSIKEKLLEVHYEMLDGKIDVFQDMIRTMTEDAQNDAKSSAGDKHETTLSKMHIEQENLSNKIREAISAKEILKRIDPKKKSEVVGFGSLIRINAIYLFVSTALPKVFIDDYSVLAISEDAPLIKMLWGKKIFDEVTYNGSVFRINELE
;
A
#
# COMPACT_ATOMS: atom_id res chain seq x y z
N MET A 1 -17.60 6.93 -11.57
CA MET A 1 -16.24 7.07 -11.02
C MET A 1 -15.23 6.56 -12.04
N SER A 2 -14.13 7.30 -12.23
CA SER A 2 -13.01 6.84 -13.05
C SER A 2 -12.31 5.63 -12.40
N ILE A 3 -11.45 4.93 -13.16
CA ILE A 3 -10.63 3.83 -12.60
C ILE A 3 -9.78 4.35 -11.45
N LYS A 4 -9.20 5.56 -11.58
CA LYS A 4 -8.38 6.19 -10.55
C LYS A 4 -9.18 6.50 -9.27
N GLU A 5 -10.42 6.98 -9.40
CA GLU A 5 -11.31 7.22 -8.25
C GLU A 5 -11.64 5.91 -7.52
N LYS A 6 -12.06 4.87 -8.25
CA LYS A 6 -12.36 3.55 -7.68
C LYS A 6 -11.14 2.92 -7.00
N LEU A 7 -9.97 3.07 -7.63
CA LEU A 7 -8.70 2.55 -7.12
C LEU A 7 -8.33 3.18 -5.78
N LEU A 8 -8.45 4.52 -5.66
CA LEU A 8 -8.17 5.21 -4.41
C LEU A 8 -9.13 4.77 -3.30
N GLU A 9 -10.42 4.65 -3.60
CA GLU A 9 -11.43 4.18 -2.64
C GLU A 9 -11.09 2.77 -2.11
N VAL A 10 -10.87 1.81 -3.01
CA VAL A 10 -10.48 0.45 -2.65
C VAL A 10 -9.20 0.42 -1.81
N HIS A 11 -8.18 1.21 -2.19
CA HIS A 11 -6.95 1.27 -1.41
C HIS A 11 -7.13 1.91 -0.03
N TYR A 12 -8.00 2.91 0.12
CA TYR A 12 -8.34 3.46 1.43
C TYR A 12 -9.03 2.43 2.31
N GLU A 13 -10.05 1.75 1.79
CA GLU A 13 -10.76 0.68 2.52
C GLU A 13 -9.82 -0.43 2.97
N MET A 14 -8.91 -0.87 2.09
CA MET A 14 -7.89 -1.88 2.42
C MET A 14 -6.94 -1.41 3.53
N LEU A 15 -6.53 -0.14 3.50
CA LEU A 15 -5.62 0.41 4.51
C LEU A 15 -6.33 0.58 5.85
N ASP A 16 -7.58 1.05 5.84
CA ASP A 16 -8.39 1.19 7.05
C ASP A 16 -8.68 -0.16 7.69
N GLY A 17 -9.12 -1.14 6.91
CA GLY A 17 -9.33 -2.50 7.43
C GLY A 17 -8.06 -3.11 8.01
N LYS A 18 -6.88 -2.84 7.44
CA LYS A 18 -5.59 -3.28 8.02
C LYS A 18 -5.30 -2.61 9.35
N ILE A 19 -5.52 -1.30 9.45
CA ILE A 19 -5.29 -0.54 10.67
C ILE A 19 -6.19 -1.09 11.78
N ASP A 20 -7.48 -1.26 11.50
CA ASP A 20 -8.45 -1.78 12.47
C ASP A 20 -8.05 -3.18 12.97
N VAL A 21 -7.70 -4.09 12.04
CA VAL A 21 -7.26 -5.45 12.40
C VAL A 21 -6.02 -5.43 13.29
N PHE A 22 -5.01 -4.60 12.98
CA PHE A 22 -3.80 -4.54 13.81
C PHE A 22 -4.05 -3.88 15.17
N GLN A 23 -4.91 -2.87 15.24
CA GLN A 23 -5.31 -2.26 16.51
C GLN A 23 -6.07 -3.25 17.40
N ASP A 24 -6.96 -4.04 16.80
CA ASP A 24 -7.69 -5.12 17.48
C ASP A 24 -6.73 -6.17 18.03
N MET A 25 -5.75 -6.61 17.23
CA MET A 25 -4.71 -7.55 17.69
C MET A 25 -3.94 -7.01 18.90
N ILE A 26 -3.50 -5.74 18.85
CA ILE A 26 -2.78 -5.12 19.98
C ILE A 26 -3.67 -5.06 21.24
N ARG A 27 -4.95 -4.71 21.08
CA ARG A 27 -5.91 -4.65 22.19
C ARG A 27 -6.10 -6.02 22.84
N THR A 28 -6.39 -7.05 22.06
CA THR A 28 -6.57 -8.42 22.56
C THR A 28 -5.32 -8.91 23.28
N MET A 29 -4.13 -8.70 22.73
CA MET A 29 -2.88 -9.07 23.40
C MET A 29 -2.70 -8.36 24.75
N THR A 30 -3.09 -7.08 24.81
CA THR A 30 -3.01 -6.28 26.05
C THR A 30 -3.98 -6.79 27.12
N GLU A 31 -5.20 -7.13 26.73
CA GLU A 31 -6.22 -7.71 27.62
C GLU A 31 -5.79 -9.08 28.16
N ASP A 32 -5.25 -9.94 27.29
CA ASP A 32 -4.73 -11.26 27.66
C ASP A 32 -3.60 -11.15 28.68
N ALA A 33 -2.64 -10.24 28.47
CA ALA A 33 -1.54 -10.02 29.41
C ALA A 33 -2.01 -9.52 30.78
N GLN A 34 -3.03 -8.66 30.82
CA GLN A 34 -3.60 -8.19 32.08
C GLN A 34 -4.30 -9.32 32.85
N ASN A 35 -4.93 -10.27 32.15
CA ASN A 35 -5.58 -11.42 32.74
C ASN A 35 -4.55 -12.45 33.26
N ASP A 36 -3.48 -12.69 32.51
CA ASP A 36 -2.38 -13.58 32.92
C ASP A 36 -1.58 -13.03 34.10
N ALA A 37 -1.34 -11.71 34.15
CA ALA A 37 -0.65 -11.05 35.26
C ALA A 37 -1.43 -11.15 36.59
N LYS A 38 -2.76 -11.24 36.54
CA LYS A 38 -3.62 -11.41 37.73
C LYS A 38 -3.67 -12.86 38.22
N SER A 39 -3.36 -13.84 37.37
CA SER A 39 -3.58 -15.26 37.66
C SER A 39 -2.32 -16.05 38.00
N SER A 40 -1.12 -15.44 37.98
CA SER A 40 0.13 -16.20 38.07
C SER A 40 1.22 -15.56 38.94
N ALA A 41 1.77 -16.37 39.87
CA ALA A 41 2.84 -16.02 40.81
C ALA A 41 4.17 -16.69 40.41
N GLY A 42 5.07 -16.00 39.68
CA GLY A 42 6.49 -16.41 39.54
C GLY A 42 7.23 -16.11 38.21
N ASP A 43 8.56 -16.29 38.23
CA ASP A 43 9.62 -15.93 37.24
C ASP A 43 9.45 -16.36 35.76
N LYS A 44 8.47 -17.20 35.40
CA LYS A 44 8.29 -17.66 33.99
C LYS A 44 7.70 -16.61 33.05
N HIS A 45 7.35 -15.43 33.56
CA HIS A 45 6.65 -14.36 32.82
C HIS A 45 7.55 -13.47 31.98
N GLU A 46 8.79 -13.20 32.39
CA GLU A 46 9.62 -12.18 31.74
C GLU A 46 9.91 -12.46 30.26
N THR A 47 10.07 -13.73 29.86
CA THR A 47 10.36 -14.09 28.47
C THR A 47 9.12 -14.03 27.57
N THR A 48 7.96 -14.43 28.09
CA THR A 48 6.68 -14.38 27.35
C THR A 48 6.22 -12.94 27.16
N LEU A 49 6.34 -12.13 28.21
CA LEU A 49 6.02 -10.69 28.19
C LEU A 49 6.91 -9.93 27.18
N SER A 50 8.22 -10.23 27.17
CA SER A 50 9.15 -9.61 26.23
C SER A 50 8.80 -9.92 24.77
N LYS A 51 8.44 -11.16 24.45
CA LYS A 51 8.01 -11.54 23.09
C LYS A 51 6.72 -10.84 22.67
N MET A 52 5.77 -10.69 23.59
CA MET A 52 4.54 -9.97 23.33
C MET A 52 4.80 -8.48 23.03
N HIS A 53 5.65 -7.81 23.80
CA HIS A 53 6.01 -6.42 23.53
C HIS A 53 6.65 -6.22 22.16
N ILE A 54 7.54 -7.14 21.75
CA ILE A 54 8.14 -7.13 20.40
C ILE A 54 7.04 -7.23 19.33
N GLU A 55 6.06 -8.10 19.53
CA GLU A 55 4.97 -8.25 18.55
C GLU A 55 4.05 -7.02 18.51
N GLN A 56 3.76 -6.41 19.67
CA GLN A 56 3.03 -5.13 19.72
C GLN A 56 3.78 -4.00 19.00
N GLU A 57 5.11 -3.94 19.13
CA GLU A 57 5.95 -2.98 18.40
C GLU A 57 5.90 -3.26 16.89
N ASN A 58 6.00 -4.52 16.47
CA ASN A 58 5.85 -4.92 15.07
C ASN A 58 4.49 -4.51 14.48
N LEU A 59 3.40 -4.75 15.20
CA LEU A 59 2.06 -4.33 14.78
C LEU A 59 1.94 -2.81 14.73
N SER A 60 2.50 -2.10 15.70
CA SER A 60 2.53 -0.63 15.72
C SER A 60 3.32 -0.06 14.52
N ASN A 61 4.41 -0.71 14.10
CA ASN A 61 5.15 -0.37 12.88
C ASN A 61 4.28 -0.53 11.64
N LYS A 62 3.57 -1.65 11.51
CA LYS A 62 2.65 -1.90 10.37
C LYS A 62 1.51 -0.87 10.31
N ILE A 63 0.97 -0.45 11.47
CA ILE A 63 -0.02 0.63 11.54
C ILE A 63 0.57 1.94 11.02
N ARG A 64 1.79 2.30 11.46
CA ARG A 64 2.48 3.52 10.99
C ARG A 64 2.72 3.50 9.47
N GLU A 65 3.12 2.34 8.93
CA GLU A 65 3.28 2.15 7.48
C GLU A 65 1.96 2.36 6.73
N ALA A 66 0.86 1.77 7.21
CA ALA A 66 -0.45 1.92 6.60
C ALA A 66 -0.95 3.38 6.64
N ILE A 67 -0.77 4.08 7.76
CA ILE A 67 -1.10 5.51 7.88
C ILE A 67 -0.25 6.34 6.90
N SER A 68 1.06 6.10 6.84
CA SER A 68 1.95 6.78 5.89
C SER A 68 1.50 6.58 4.44
N ALA A 69 1.11 5.36 4.07
CA ALA A 69 0.55 5.06 2.75
C ALA A 69 -0.73 5.87 2.47
N LYS A 70 -1.66 5.98 3.45
CA LYS A 70 -2.86 6.82 3.30
C LYS A 70 -2.50 8.29 3.07
N GLU A 71 -1.53 8.82 3.81
CA GLU A 71 -1.09 10.21 3.66
C GLU A 71 -0.44 10.47 2.29
N ILE A 72 0.26 9.49 1.72
CA ILE A 72 0.77 9.57 0.35
C ILE A 72 -0.40 9.60 -0.65
N LEU A 73 -1.38 8.69 -0.51
CA LEU A 73 -2.55 8.64 -1.39
C LEU A 73 -3.38 9.94 -1.35
N LYS A 74 -3.48 10.60 -0.18
CA LYS A 74 -4.21 11.88 -0.03
C LYS A 74 -3.65 13.01 -0.89
N ARG A 75 -2.40 12.93 -1.33
CA ARG A 75 -1.77 13.93 -2.20
C ARG A 75 -2.19 13.79 -3.67
N ILE A 76 -2.86 12.68 -4.01
CA ILE A 76 -3.25 12.37 -5.38
C ILE A 76 -4.65 12.91 -5.62
N ASP A 77 -4.78 13.84 -6.57
CA ASP A 77 -6.07 14.28 -7.08
C ASP A 77 -6.53 13.31 -8.19
N PRO A 78 -7.59 12.51 -7.97
CA PRO A 78 -8.04 11.54 -8.97
C PRO A 78 -8.67 12.17 -10.21
N LYS A 79 -9.00 13.47 -10.18
CA LYS A 79 -9.58 14.22 -11.31
C LYS A 79 -8.53 14.90 -12.16
N LYS A 80 -7.31 15.02 -11.65
CA LYS A 80 -6.19 15.59 -12.38
C LYS A 80 -5.77 14.61 -13.49
N LYS A 81 -5.72 15.14 -14.71
CA LYS A 81 -5.12 14.45 -15.87
C LYS A 81 -3.63 14.73 -15.94
N SER A 82 -2.86 13.68 -16.19
CA SER A 82 -1.42 13.75 -16.42
C SER A 82 -1.09 13.86 -17.91
N GLU A 83 -0.25 14.82 -18.29
CA GLU A 83 0.32 14.90 -19.65
C GLU A 83 1.58 14.05 -19.81
N VAL A 84 2.29 13.84 -18.69
CA VAL A 84 3.49 13.02 -18.58
C VAL A 84 3.37 12.12 -17.36
N VAL A 85 4.02 10.97 -17.39
CA VAL A 85 4.10 10.05 -16.25
C VAL A 85 4.76 10.74 -15.06
N GLY A 86 4.07 10.73 -13.93
CA GLY A 86 4.59 11.20 -12.65
C GLY A 86 3.74 10.71 -11.49
N PHE A 87 4.03 11.20 -10.29
CA PHE A 87 3.28 10.85 -9.08
C PHE A 87 1.77 11.08 -9.25
N GLY A 88 0.96 10.08 -8.88
CA GLY A 88 -0.49 10.07 -9.02
C GLY A 88 -1.01 9.69 -10.42
N SER A 89 -0.12 9.36 -11.35
CA SER A 89 -0.51 8.95 -12.70
C SER A 89 -0.96 7.49 -12.74
N LEU A 90 -2.00 7.23 -13.51
CA LEU A 90 -2.48 5.90 -13.86
C LEU A 90 -2.10 5.64 -15.33
N ILE A 91 -1.29 4.61 -15.56
CA ILE A 91 -0.66 4.32 -16.85
C ILE A 91 -1.14 2.96 -17.31
N ARG A 92 -1.66 2.85 -18.52
CA ARG A 92 -1.91 1.54 -19.13
C ARG A 92 -0.69 1.10 -19.94
N ILE A 93 -0.11 -0.03 -19.54
CA ILE A 93 0.91 -0.73 -20.33
C ILE A 93 0.38 -2.12 -20.68
N ASN A 94 0.27 -2.42 -21.97
CA ASN A 94 -0.31 -3.68 -22.44
C ASN A 94 -1.71 -3.93 -21.82
N ALA A 95 -1.86 -5.04 -21.07
CA ALA A 95 -3.10 -5.46 -20.41
C ALA A 95 -3.17 -5.13 -18.90
N ILE A 96 -2.24 -4.34 -18.36
CA ILE A 96 -2.22 -3.96 -16.95
C ILE A 96 -2.18 -2.44 -16.78
N TYR A 97 -2.70 -1.97 -15.65
CA TYR A 97 -2.51 -0.59 -15.22
C TYR A 97 -1.43 -0.52 -14.15
N LEU A 98 -0.57 0.50 -14.25
CA LEU A 98 0.36 0.91 -13.22
C LEU A 98 -0.13 2.21 -12.61
N PHE A 99 -0.21 2.26 -11.29
CA PHE A 99 -0.56 3.46 -10.56
C PHE A 99 0.66 3.95 -9.78
N VAL A 100 1.20 5.09 -10.18
CA VAL A 100 2.42 5.66 -9.59
C VAL A 100 2.07 6.32 -8.27
N SER A 101 2.33 5.65 -7.16
CA SER A 101 1.97 6.13 -5.83
C SER A 101 2.88 5.53 -4.75
N THR A 102 2.30 4.84 -3.76
CA THR A 102 3.02 4.00 -2.80
C THR A 102 2.80 2.52 -3.16
N ALA A 103 3.73 1.65 -2.76
CA ALA A 103 3.59 0.23 -3.03
C ALA A 103 2.40 -0.35 -2.24
N LEU A 104 1.38 -0.81 -2.96
CA LEU A 104 0.19 -1.41 -2.36
C LEU A 104 -0.16 -2.73 -3.06
N PRO A 105 -0.95 -3.60 -2.41
CA PRO A 105 -1.38 -4.85 -3.01
C PRO A 105 -2.08 -4.60 -4.36
N LYS A 106 -1.87 -5.53 -5.30
CA LYS A 106 -2.60 -5.56 -6.56
C LYS A 106 -4.10 -5.61 -6.31
N VAL A 107 -4.85 -4.82 -7.07
CA VAL A 107 -6.32 -4.86 -7.08
C VAL A 107 -6.84 -5.06 -8.50
N PHE A 108 -8.10 -5.45 -8.61
CA PHE A 108 -8.80 -5.54 -9.88
C PHE A 108 -9.91 -4.49 -9.92
N ILE A 109 -9.90 -3.63 -10.94
CA ILE A 109 -10.93 -2.61 -11.18
C ILE A 109 -11.46 -2.82 -12.60
N ASP A 110 -12.76 -3.08 -12.74
CA ASP A 110 -13.43 -3.27 -14.03
C ASP A 110 -12.68 -4.29 -14.95
N ASP A 111 -12.34 -5.46 -14.39
CA ASP A 111 -11.56 -6.55 -15.02
C ASP A 111 -10.08 -6.25 -15.32
N TYR A 112 -9.61 -5.04 -15.00
CA TYR A 112 -8.21 -4.68 -15.16
C TYR A 112 -7.41 -4.90 -13.90
N SER A 113 -6.25 -5.54 -14.06
CA SER A 113 -5.24 -5.63 -13.01
C SER A 113 -4.56 -4.27 -12.83
N VAL A 114 -4.67 -3.70 -11.64
CA VAL A 114 -4.00 -2.44 -11.28
C VAL A 114 -2.91 -2.70 -10.24
N LEU A 115 -1.69 -2.27 -10.56
CA LEU A 115 -0.52 -2.36 -9.69
C LEU A 115 -0.15 -0.98 -9.17
N ALA A 116 -0.26 -0.78 -7.86
CA ALA A 116 0.26 0.42 -7.21
C ALA A 116 1.77 0.26 -6.97
N ILE A 117 2.57 1.12 -7.59
CA ILE A 117 4.02 1.02 -7.60
C ILE A 117 4.63 2.35 -7.14
N SER A 118 5.64 2.26 -6.28
CA SER A 118 6.43 3.41 -5.84
C SER A 118 7.18 4.05 -7.01
N GLU A 119 7.36 5.38 -6.95
CA GLU A 119 8.25 6.13 -7.85
C GLU A 119 9.69 5.60 -7.86
N ASP A 120 10.10 4.91 -6.81
CA ASP A 120 11.45 4.33 -6.71
C ASP A 120 11.67 3.07 -7.55
N ALA A 121 10.60 2.43 -8.03
CA ALA A 121 10.71 1.20 -8.79
C ALA A 121 11.42 1.43 -10.14
N PRO A 122 12.33 0.53 -10.57
CA PRO A 122 13.11 0.71 -11.80
C PRO A 122 12.26 1.01 -13.04
N LEU A 123 11.15 0.29 -13.22
CA LEU A 123 10.24 0.51 -14.35
C LEU A 123 9.61 1.91 -14.31
N ILE A 124 9.20 2.39 -13.13
CA ILE A 124 8.61 3.73 -12.97
C ILE A 124 9.65 4.81 -13.25
N LYS A 125 10.90 4.63 -12.77
CA LYS A 125 12.01 5.55 -13.07
C LYS A 125 12.26 5.68 -14.58
N MET A 126 12.14 4.59 -15.34
CA MET A 126 12.28 4.62 -16.80
C MET A 126 11.10 5.30 -17.50
N LEU A 127 9.89 5.10 -16.98
CA LEU A 127 8.66 5.70 -17.50
C LEU A 127 8.49 7.17 -17.08
N TRP A 128 9.21 7.64 -16.06
CA TRP A 128 9.04 8.98 -15.51
C TRP A 128 9.23 10.08 -16.58
N GLY A 129 8.29 11.01 -16.65
CA GLY A 129 8.29 12.10 -17.62
C GLY A 129 7.91 11.71 -19.06
N LYS A 130 7.66 10.41 -19.34
CA LYS A 130 7.23 9.93 -20.66
C LYS A 130 5.77 10.27 -20.93
N LYS A 131 5.42 10.34 -22.22
CA LYS A 131 4.07 10.67 -22.71
C LYS A 131 3.37 9.43 -23.26
N ILE A 132 2.08 9.57 -23.58
CA ILE A 132 1.34 8.54 -24.32
C ILE A 132 2.10 8.20 -25.61
N PHE A 133 2.14 6.91 -25.94
CA PHE A 133 2.88 6.28 -27.05
C PHE A 133 4.40 6.21 -26.92
N ASP A 134 5.00 6.76 -25.87
CA ASP A 134 6.41 6.47 -25.57
C ASP A 134 6.60 5.01 -25.16
N GLU A 135 7.80 4.50 -25.44
CA GLU A 135 8.20 3.13 -25.13
C GLU A 135 9.47 3.08 -24.28
N VAL A 136 9.53 2.08 -23.41
CA VAL A 136 10.74 1.72 -22.67
C VAL A 136 10.94 0.21 -22.73
N THR A 137 12.21 -0.22 -22.75
CA THR A 137 12.56 -1.64 -22.67
C THR A 137 13.08 -1.96 -21.29
N TYR A 138 12.42 -2.88 -20.58
CA TYR A 138 12.83 -3.33 -19.25
C TYR A 138 12.85 -4.86 -19.20
N ASN A 139 13.97 -5.43 -18.75
CA ASN A 139 14.20 -6.89 -18.72
C ASN A 139 13.88 -7.60 -20.06
N GLY A 140 14.24 -6.98 -21.19
CA GLY A 140 14.00 -7.54 -22.53
C GLY A 140 12.54 -7.45 -23.02
N SER A 141 11.63 -6.88 -22.23
CA SER A 141 10.24 -6.63 -22.62
C SER A 141 10.03 -5.16 -22.97
N VAL A 142 9.27 -4.88 -24.03
CA VAL A 142 8.89 -3.52 -24.44
C VAL A 142 7.59 -3.14 -23.76
N PHE A 143 7.58 -1.97 -23.13
CA PHE A 143 6.43 -1.37 -22.47
C PHE A 143 6.07 -0.07 -23.18
N ARG A 144 4.91 -0.06 -23.84
CA ARG A 144 4.32 1.13 -24.45
C ARG A 144 3.23 1.71 -23.56
N ILE A 145 3.25 3.03 -23.37
CA ILE A 145 2.19 3.76 -22.69
C ILE A 145 1.01 3.90 -23.65
N ASN A 146 -0.07 3.17 -23.41
CA ASN A 146 -1.28 3.21 -24.25
C ASN A 146 -2.28 4.25 -23.76
N GLU A 147 -2.36 4.43 -22.44
CA GLU A 147 -3.23 5.41 -21.79
C GLU A 147 -2.47 6.05 -20.62
N LEU A 148 -2.76 7.32 -20.37
CA LEU A 148 -2.22 8.09 -19.26
C LEU A 148 -3.32 8.98 -18.72
N GLU A 149 -3.63 8.80 -17.43
CA GLU A 149 -4.56 9.64 -16.68
C GLU A 149 -3.91 10.17 -15.42
#